data_AF-A0AA36AFJ3-F1
#
_entry.id   AF-A0AA36AFJ3-F1
#
_cell.length_a   1.000
_cell.length_b   1.000
_cell.length_c   1.000
_cell.angle_alpha   90.00
_cell.angle_beta   90.00
_cell.angle_gamma   90.00
#
_symmetry.space_group_name_H-M   'P 1'
#
loop_
_entity.id
_entity.type
_entity.pdbx_description
1 polymer ?
#
loop_
_entity_poly.entity_id
_entity_poly.type
_entity_poly.pdbx_seq_one_letter_code
_entity_poly.pdbx_strand_id
1 'polypeptide(L)'
;MSRFTVRVELHNNQPDDYEELHEKMLSAGFVKTITADDSGKTYKLPDAEYNYSSDESKEEVAKKALEIAKTVRRFPSILVTKSAGRYWFNLKNEE
;
A
#
# COMPACT_ATOMS: atom_id res chain seq x y z
N MET A 1 10.95 -13.25 2.26
CA MET A 1 9.83 -12.31 2.03
C MET A 1 10.00 -11.52 0.74
N SER A 2 9.00 -11.64 -0.11
CA SER A 2 8.84 -10.83 -1.33
C SER A 2 8.34 -9.43 -0.97
N ARG A 3 8.67 -8.43 -1.80
CA ARG A 3 8.18 -7.06 -1.65
C ARG A 3 7.07 -6.80 -2.66
N PHE A 4 6.01 -6.12 -2.24
CA PHE A 4 4.87 -5.78 -3.08
C PHE A 4 4.63 -4.28 -3.07
N THR A 5 4.17 -3.76 -4.21
CA THR A 5 3.45 -2.47 -4.27
C THR A 5 1.97 -2.78 -4.41
N VAL A 6 1.18 -2.23 -3.51
CA VAL A 6 -0.27 -2.39 -3.46
C VAL A 6 -0.90 -1.03 -3.65
N ARG A 7 -1.74 -0.87 -4.66
CA ARG A 7 -2.54 0.34 -4.90
C ARG A 7 -4.00 0.03 -4.63
N VAL A 8 -4.64 0.89 -3.85
CA VAL A 8 -6.07 0.81 -3.53
C VAL A 8 -6.76 2.07 -4.03
N GLU A 9 -7.86 1.91 -4.74
CA GLU A 9 -8.75 3.02 -5.08
C GLU A 9 -10.11 2.79 -4.44
N LEU A 10 -10.58 3.76 -3.67
CA LEU A 10 -11.92 3.79 -3.10
C LEU A 10 -12.84 4.62 -4.00
N HIS A 11 -13.84 3.99 -4.61
CA HIS A 11 -14.82 4.68 -5.46
C HIS A 11 -15.84 5.44 -4.61
N ASN A 12 -16.23 6.64 -5.06
CA ASN A 12 -17.16 7.54 -4.37
C ASN A 12 -16.76 7.85 -2.93
N ASN A 13 -15.45 8.00 -2.69
CA ASN A 13 -14.92 8.22 -1.37
C ASN A 13 -15.18 9.65 -0.85
N GLN A 14 -15.20 9.77 0.46
CA GLN A 14 -15.04 11.01 1.19
C GLN A 14 -13.57 11.13 1.67
N PRO A 15 -13.09 12.33 2.03
CA PRO A 15 -11.73 12.51 2.53
C PRO A 15 -11.36 11.54 3.67
N ASP A 16 -12.25 11.40 4.66
CA ASP A 16 -12.03 10.58 5.86
C ASP A 16 -11.89 9.08 5.55
N ASP A 17 -12.40 8.59 4.42
CA ASP A 17 -12.31 7.18 4.07
C ASP A 17 -10.85 6.73 3.83
N TYR A 18 -10.03 7.60 3.24
CA TYR A 18 -8.64 7.25 3.01
C TYR A 18 -7.86 7.26 4.31
N GLU A 19 -8.19 8.14 5.26
CA GLU A 19 -7.61 8.10 6.61
C GLU A 19 -7.93 6.77 7.29
N GLU A 20 -9.20 6.37 7.31
CA GLU A 20 -9.62 5.07 7.87
C GLU A 20 -8.95 3.89 7.14
N LEU A 21 -8.88 3.94 5.81
CA LEU A 21 -8.18 2.91 5.02
C LEU A 21 -6.71 2.81 5.41
N HIS A 22 -6.01 3.94 5.55
CA HIS A 22 -4.61 3.96 5.90
C HIS A 22 -4.35 3.32 7.26
N GLU A 23 -5.17 3.62 8.27
CA GLU A 23 -5.06 3.03 9.61
C GLU A 23 -5.24 1.51 9.60
N LYS A 24 -6.26 1.02 8.87
CA LYS A 24 -6.51 -0.43 8.76
C LYS A 24 -5.43 -1.16 7.96
N MET A 25 -4.98 -0.56 6.86
CA MET A 25 -3.90 -1.10 6.03
C MET A 25 -2.60 -1.18 6.85
N LEU A 26 -2.26 -0.13 7.60
CA LEU A 26 -1.11 -0.11 8.52
C LEU A 26 -1.21 -1.20 9.58
N SER A 27 -2.38 -1.36 10.21
CA SER A 27 -2.64 -2.39 11.20
C SER A 27 -2.46 -3.82 10.65
N ALA A 28 -2.61 -4.02 9.35
CA ALA A 28 -2.39 -5.28 8.66
C ALA A 28 -0.98 -5.44 8.06
N GLY A 29 -0.09 -4.46 8.28
CA GLY A 29 1.32 -4.46 7.85
C GLY A 29 1.58 -3.80 6.50
N PHE A 30 0.58 -3.19 5.85
CA PHE A 30 0.74 -2.42 4.62
C PHE A 30 1.12 -0.99 4.97
N VAL A 31 2.36 -0.61 4.71
CA VAL A 31 2.90 0.70 5.12
C VAL A 31 2.90 1.68 3.95
N LYS A 32 2.62 2.96 4.21
CA LYS A 32 2.67 4.04 3.21
C LYS A 32 4.07 4.52 2.88
N THR A 33 5.10 3.75 3.23
CA THR A 33 6.49 4.17 3.12
C THR A 33 7.34 3.13 2.43
N ILE A 34 8.41 3.61 1.80
CA ILE A 34 9.42 2.78 1.15
C ILE A 34 10.80 3.24 1.59
N THR A 35 11.64 2.29 1.95
CA THR A 35 13.03 2.53 2.32
C THR A 35 13.91 2.32 1.09
N ALA A 36 14.74 3.30 0.77
CA ALA A 36 15.72 3.20 -0.29
C ALA A 36 16.83 2.20 0.09
N ASP A 37 17.08 1.22 -0.77
CA ASP A 37 18.04 0.15 -0.51
C ASP A 37 19.50 0.68 -0.39
N ASP A 38 19.83 1.80 -1.03
CA ASP A 38 21.17 2.39 -1.08
C ASP A 38 21.52 3.27 0.12
N SER A 39 20.57 4.11 0.54
CA SER A 39 20.77 5.19 1.51
C SER A 39 20.09 4.92 2.84
N GLY A 40 19.21 3.91 2.92
CA GLY A 40 18.39 3.60 4.09
C GLY A 40 17.36 4.67 4.42
N LYS A 41 17.20 5.70 3.58
CA LYS A 41 16.22 6.78 3.78
C LYS A 41 14.82 6.28 3.49
N THR A 42 13.85 6.69 4.31
CA THR A 42 12.45 6.33 4.15
C THR A 42 11.65 7.47 3.54
N TYR A 43 10.82 7.14 2.57
CA TYR A 43 10.01 8.07 1.80
C TYR A 43 8.54 7.68 1.85
N LYS A 44 7.64 8.66 1.83
CA LYS A 44 6.20 8.44 1.69
C LYS A 44 5.86 8.07 0.24
N LEU A 45 5.14 6.96 0.06
CA LEU A 45 4.62 6.53 -1.23
C LEU A 45 3.53 7.50 -1.74
N PRO A 46 3.21 7.47 -3.05
CA PRO A 46 2.05 8.15 -3.59
C PRO A 46 0.76 7.77 -2.85
N ASP A 47 -0.25 8.62 -2.99
CA ASP A 47 -1.47 8.40 -2.24
C ASP A 47 -2.15 7.07 -2.62
N ALA A 48 -2.68 6.42 -1.57
CA ALA A 48 -3.25 5.08 -1.61
C ALA A 48 -2.34 3.97 -2.19
N GLU A 49 -1.02 4.17 -2.15
CA GLU A 49 -0.03 3.13 -2.39
C GLU A 49 0.64 2.67 -1.10
N TYR A 50 0.89 1.36 -1.04
CA TYR A 50 1.46 0.71 0.12
C TYR A 50 2.58 -0.25 -0.28
N ASN A 51 3.61 -0.27 0.54
CA ASN A 51 4.63 -1.30 0.56
C ASN A 51 4.17 -2.42 1.50
N TYR A 52 4.32 -3.66 1.06
CA TYR A 52 4.01 -4.84 1.87
C TYR A 52 5.08 -5.91 1.65
N SER A 53 5.53 -6.53 2.73
CA SER A 53 6.55 -7.59 2.72
C SER A 53 5.95 -8.87 3.28
N SER A 54 5.93 -9.94 2.48
CA SER A 54 5.35 -11.22 2.88
C SER A 54 5.88 -12.37 1.99
N ASP A 55 5.71 -13.61 2.43
CA ASP A 55 5.95 -14.81 1.60
C ASP A 55 4.68 -15.26 0.83
N GLU A 56 3.57 -14.54 1.00
CA GLU A 56 2.32 -14.71 0.24
C GLU A 56 2.50 -14.52 -1.28
N SER A 57 1.58 -15.08 -2.05
CA SER A 57 1.40 -14.83 -3.49
C SER A 57 0.75 -13.46 -3.75
N LYS A 58 0.86 -12.95 -4.99
CA LYS A 58 0.19 -11.68 -5.38
C LYS A 58 -1.32 -11.76 -5.21
N GLU A 59 -1.93 -12.92 -5.45
CA GLU A 59 -3.35 -13.18 -5.30
C GLU A 59 -3.80 -13.14 -3.83
N GLU A 60 -3.01 -13.71 -2.92
CA GLU A 60 -3.28 -13.65 -1.48
C GLU A 60 -3.17 -12.22 -0.95
N VAL A 61 -2.11 -11.50 -1.33
CA VAL A 61 -1.94 -10.08 -0.98
C VAL A 61 -3.09 -9.22 -1.50
N ALA A 62 -3.52 -9.45 -2.75
CA ALA A 62 -4.65 -8.72 -3.34
C ALA A 62 -5.97 -8.99 -2.62
N LYS A 63 -6.25 -10.26 -2.28
CA LYS A 63 -7.44 -10.63 -1.49
C LYS A 63 -7.40 -10.01 -0.10
N LYS A 64 -6.25 -10.02 0.57
CA LYS A 64 -6.08 -9.41 1.89
C LYS A 64 -6.36 -7.91 1.86
N ALA A 65 -5.76 -7.18 0.91
CA ALA A 65 -6.01 -5.75 0.72
C ALA A 65 -7.48 -5.46 0.35
N LEU A 66 -8.09 -6.31 -0.49
CA LEU A 66 -9.51 -6.20 -0.86
C LEU A 66 -10.43 -6.32 0.36
N GLU A 67 -10.24 -7.34 1.20
CA GLU A 67 -11.09 -7.55 2.37
C GLU A 67 -10.96 -6.41 3.40
N ILE A 68 -9.76 -5.84 3.56
CA ILE A 68 -9.56 -4.64 4.40
C ILE A 68 -10.29 -3.45 3.79
N ALA A 69 -10.05 -3.14 2.52
CA ALA A 69 -10.64 -1.98 1.85
C ALA A 69 -12.18 -2.05 1.80
N LYS A 70 -12.76 -3.25 1.70
CA LYS A 70 -14.21 -3.49 1.78
C LYS A 70 -14.84 -3.08 3.11
N THR A 71 -14.08 -3.05 4.19
CA THR A 71 -14.57 -2.56 5.50
C THR A 71 -14.80 -1.05 5.50
N VAL A 72 -14.18 -0.32 4.57
CA VAL A 72 -14.31 1.14 4.41
C VAL A 72 -15.32 1.45 3.30
N ARG A 73 -15.14 0.87 2.11
CA ARG A 73 -16.05 1.06 0.96
C ARG A 73 -16.33 -0.26 0.26
N ARG A 74 -17.60 -0.49 -0.09
CA ARG A 74 -18.11 -1.79 -0.58
C ARG A 74 -17.43 -2.32 -1.85
N PHE A 75 -17.02 -1.43 -2.76
CA PHE A 75 -16.47 -1.81 -4.07
C PHE A 75 -15.15 -1.07 -4.32
N PRO A 76 -14.04 -1.45 -3.68
CA PRO A 76 -12.75 -0.85 -3.96
C PRO A 76 -12.07 -1.54 -5.16
N SER A 77 -11.15 -0.84 -5.82
CA SER A 77 -10.26 -1.42 -6.83
C SER A 77 -8.88 -1.68 -6.22
N ILE A 78 -8.29 -2.84 -6.50
CA ILE A 78 -6.99 -3.27 -5.94
C ILE A 78 -6.06 -3.68 -7.08
N LEU A 79 -4.83 -3.15 -7.07
CA LEU A 79 -3.74 -3.58 -7.95
C LEU A 79 -2.53 -3.98 -7.11
N VAL A 80 -1.98 -5.17 -7.36
CA VAL A 80 -0.82 -5.70 -6.65
C VAL A 80 0.28 -6.09 -7.63
N THR A 81 1.48 -5.58 -7.39
CA THR A 81 2.69 -5.95 -8.13
C THR A 81 3.71 -6.57 -7.18
N LYS A 82 4.12 -7.81 -7.46
CA LYS A 82 5.31 -8.42 -6.81
C LYS A 82 6.56 -7.81 -7.43
N SER A 83 7.34 -7.10 -6.62
CA SER A 83 8.48 -6.31 -7.07
C SER A 83 9.71 -7.19 -7.34
N ALA A 84 10.28 -7.08 -8.54
CA ALA A 84 11.68 -7.47 -8.82
C ALA A 84 12.66 -6.29 -8.67
N GLY A 85 12.15 -5.10 -8.41
CA GLY A 85 12.88 -3.84 -8.27
C GLY A 85 11.90 -2.68 -8.33
N ARG A 86 12.21 -1.56 -7.65
CA ARG A 86 11.38 -0.35 -7.62
C ARG A 86 12.28 0.86 -7.78
N TYR A 87 11.77 1.87 -8.48
CA TYR A 87 12.42 3.16 -8.65
C TYR A 87 11.37 4.26 -8.56
N TRP A 88 11.77 5.43 -8.08
CA TRP A 88 10.88 6.57 -7.89
C TRP A 88 11.66 7.88 -8.00
N PHE A 89 10.92 8.97 -8.20
CA PHE A 89 11.45 10.34 -8.16
C PHE A 89 10.53 11.20 -7.30
N ASN A 90 11.10 12.20 -6.63
CA ASN A 90 10.36 13.26 -5.91
C ASN A 90 9.39 12.79 -4.82
N LEU A 91 9.59 11.61 -4.24
CA LEU A 91 8.87 11.23 -3.03
C LEU A 91 9.34 12.08 -1.86
N LYS A 92 8.41 12.45 -0.97
CA LYS A 92 8.70 13.23 0.23
C LYS A 92 9.34 12.32 1.28
N ASN A 93 10.31 12.84 2.02
CA ASN A 93 10.85 12.13 3.17
C ASN A 93 9.74 11.88 4.21
N GLU A 94 9.86 10.78 4.93
CA GLU A 94 9.17 10.60 6.20
C GLU A 94 9.94 11.40 7.28
N GLU A 95 9.71 12.71 7.31
CA GLU A 95 10.03 13.57 8.46
C GLU A 95 8.89 13.53 9.49
#